data_AF-A0A246FHB5-F1
#
_entry.id   AF-A0A246FHB5-F1
#
_cell.length_a   1.000
_cell.length_b   1.000
_cell.length_c   1.000
_cell.angle_alpha   90.00
_cell.angle_beta   90.00
_cell.angle_gamma   90.00
#
_symmetry.space_group_name_H-M   'P 1'
#
loop_
_entity.id
_entity.type
_entity.pdbx_description
1 polymer ?
#
loop_
_entity_poly.entity_id
_entity_poly.type
_entity_poly.pdbx_seq_one_letter_code
_entity_poly.pdbx_strand_id
1 'polypeptide(L)'
;MKILLLLVLSALFSFPARSQGAAEYAKRMEETGAAMQAQKFCDATALFERAFAPDSAQASPFELFAAALSAAQCPAQQPLAWRWLGQLSRRRPLPMQAGDLDNIAADPGLASLRANEPAWARWLAAMRGAIAEQAVAEKTRRARWLSETQARALVLPSSATAGGAAWPRRRLASRSISVTCPATRCGCPTWCGCPPATTPPARRRWWYFCTAG
;
A
#
# COMPACT_ATOMS: atom_id res chain seq x y z
N MET A 1 19.52 -52.27 3.46
CA MET A 1 19.44 -50.93 2.82
C MET A 1 18.04 -50.25 2.85
N LYS A 2 17.02 -50.80 3.54
CA LYS A 2 15.69 -50.15 3.65
C LYS A 2 15.56 -49.13 4.80
N ILE A 3 16.36 -49.27 5.87
CA ILE A 3 16.30 -48.42 7.07
C ILE A 3 16.86 -47.01 6.81
N LEU A 4 17.82 -46.88 5.88
CA LEU A 4 18.41 -45.59 5.49
C LEU A 4 17.44 -44.69 4.71
N LEU A 5 16.48 -45.27 3.99
CA LEU A 5 15.49 -44.51 3.22
C LEU A 5 14.43 -43.85 4.12
N LEU A 6 14.13 -44.45 5.28
CA LEU A 6 13.15 -43.93 6.25
C LEU A 6 13.70 -42.74 7.05
N LEU A 7 15.00 -42.72 7.35
CA LEU A 7 15.63 -41.58 8.07
C LEU A 7 15.73 -40.31 7.21
N VAL A 8 15.92 -40.46 5.90
CA VAL A 8 15.98 -39.32 4.97
C VAL A 8 14.58 -38.73 4.72
N LEU A 9 13.51 -39.56 4.75
CA LEU A 9 12.14 -39.07 4.61
C LEU A 9 11.64 -38.28 5.83
N SER A 10 12.09 -38.65 7.05
CA SER A 10 11.71 -37.93 8.29
C SER A 10 12.32 -36.53 8.38
N ALA A 11 13.48 -36.30 7.78
CA ALA A 11 14.14 -35.00 7.78
C ALA A 11 13.48 -33.98 6.83
N LEU A 12 12.75 -34.44 5.80
CA LEU A 12 12.07 -33.60 4.82
C LEU A 12 10.68 -33.10 5.28
N PHE A 13 10.12 -33.68 6.34
CA PHE A 13 8.83 -33.24 6.91
C PHE A 13 8.96 -32.26 8.09
N SER A 14 10.20 -31.88 8.46
CA SER A 14 10.45 -30.75 9.37
C SER A 14 10.25 -29.42 8.64
N PHE A 15 9.05 -29.17 8.13
CA PHE A 15 8.67 -27.82 7.74
C PHE A 15 8.69 -26.94 8.99
N PRO A 16 9.43 -25.81 8.97
CA PRO A 16 9.56 -24.97 10.13
C PRO A 16 8.19 -24.44 10.52
N ALA A 17 7.89 -24.48 11.82
CA ALA A 17 6.66 -23.99 12.46
C ALA A 17 6.45 -22.46 12.35
N ARG A 18 6.74 -21.85 11.20
CA ARG A 18 6.56 -20.42 10.92
C ARG A 18 5.09 -19.98 10.85
N SER A 19 4.15 -20.91 10.76
CA SER A 19 2.71 -20.58 10.70
C SER A 19 2.08 -20.24 12.05
N GLN A 20 2.66 -20.68 13.18
CA GLN A 20 2.09 -20.43 14.50
C GLN A 20 2.16 -18.93 14.86
N GLY A 21 3.23 -18.24 14.47
CA GLY A 21 3.41 -16.82 14.72
C GLY A 21 2.41 -15.92 13.98
N ALA A 22 2.03 -16.27 12.75
CA ALA A 22 1.14 -15.42 11.95
C ALA A 22 -0.31 -15.41 12.47
N ALA A 23 -0.83 -16.58 12.87
CA ALA A 23 -2.17 -16.69 13.45
C ALA A 23 -2.26 -16.00 14.81
N GLU A 24 -1.23 -16.16 15.64
CA GLU A 24 -1.17 -15.51 16.95
C GLU A 24 -1.01 -13.98 16.81
N TYR A 25 -0.19 -13.52 15.86
CA TYR A 25 -0.05 -12.11 15.55
C TYR A 25 -1.39 -11.49 15.12
N ALA A 26 -2.08 -12.12 14.16
CA ALA A 26 -3.39 -11.66 13.70
C ALA A 26 -4.39 -11.53 14.85
N LYS A 27 -4.44 -12.52 15.75
CA LYS A 27 -5.29 -12.46 16.96
C LYS A 27 -4.91 -11.27 17.86
N ARG A 28 -3.62 -11.04 18.13
CA ARG A 28 -3.17 -9.89 18.93
C ARG A 28 -3.53 -8.56 18.27
N MET A 29 -3.45 -8.48 16.95
CA MET A 29 -3.84 -7.28 16.21
C MET A 29 -5.35 -7.04 16.23
N GLU A 30 -6.16 -8.09 16.20
CA GLU A 30 -7.61 -8.01 16.38
C GLU A 30 -7.98 -7.49 17.78
N GLU A 31 -7.39 -8.06 18.83
CA GLU A 31 -7.56 -7.59 20.22
C GLU A 31 -7.13 -6.13 20.38
N THR A 32 -6.02 -5.75 19.75
CA THR A 32 -5.53 -4.37 19.74
C THR A 32 -6.50 -3.42 19.05
N GLY A 33 -7.05 -3.82 17.89
CA GLY A 33 -8.05 -3.06 17.17
C GLY A 33 -9.32 -2.84 18.00
N ALA A 34 -9.79 -3.88 18.70
CA ALA A 34 -10.92 -3.77 19.62
C ALA A 34 -10.65 -2.78 20.77
N ALA A 35 -9.46 -2.82 21.38
CA ALA A 35 -9.07 -1.88 22.42
C ALA A 35 -8.98 -0.43 21.90
N MET A 36 -8.45 -0.22 20.70
CA MET A 36 -8.41 1.09 20.03
C MET A 36 -9.81 1.64 19.76
N GLN A 37 -10.72 0.81 19.25
CA GLN A 37 -12.11 1.20 19.01
C GLN A 37 -12.86 1.55 20.30
N ALA A 38 -12.55 0.85 21.39
CA ALA A 38 -13.07 1.15 22.72
C ALA A 38 -12.38 2.36 23.41
N GLN A 39 -11.49 3.07 22.71
CA GLN A 39 -10.70 4.21 23.22
C GLN A 39 -9.84 3.85 24.46
N LYS A 40 -9.50 2.57 24.63
CA LYS A 40 -8.64 2.08 25.70
C LYS A 40 -7.18 2.13 25.24
N PHE A 41 -6.66 3.34 25.00
CA PHE A 41 -5.36 3.53 24.34
C PHE A 41 -4.17 2.94 25.11
N CYS A 42 -4.21 2.94 26.44
CA CYS A 42 -3.12 2.38 27.24
C CYS A 42 -3.12 0.85 27.22
N ASP A 43 -4.31 0.24 27.21
CA ASP A 43 -4.47 -1.20 27.02
C ASP A 43 -4.03 -1.61 25.60
N ALA A 44 -4.44 -0.85 24.58
CA ALA A 44 -4.03 -1.07 23.19
C ALA A 44 -2.51 -0.97 23.04
N THR A 45 -1.87 -0.01 23.71
CA THR A 45 -0.40 0.13 23.71
C THR A 45 0.28 -1.12 24.28
N ALA A 46 -0.22 -1.65 25.41
CA ALA A 46 0.30 -2.88 25.99
C ALA A 46 0.06 -4.12 25.11
N LEU A 47 -1.02 -4.12 24.31
CA LEU A 47 -1.28 -5.17 23.32
C LEU A 47 -0.34 -5.06 22.11
N PHE A 48 -0.08 -3.86 21.59
CA PHE A 48 0.91 -3.63 20.54
C PHE A 48 2.32 -4.06 20.97
N GLU A 49 2.75 -3.72 22.18
CA GLU A 49 4.05 -4.19 22.69
C GLU A 49 4.14 -5.71 22.73
N ARG A 50 3.08 -6.37 23.20
CA ARG A 50 2.98 -7.83 23.20
C ARG A 50 2.97 -8.38 21.78
N ALA A 51 2.32 -7.73 20.82
CA ALA A 51 2.30 -8.15 19.42
C ALA A 51 3.68 -8.01 18.75
N PHE A 52 4.41 -6.95 19.08
CA PHE A 52 5.72 -6.64 18.47
C PHE A 52 6.91 -7.28 19.18
N ALA A 53 6.73 -7.81 20.40
CA ALA A 53 7.80 -8.41 21.18
C ALA A 53 8.56 -9.55 20.47
N PRO A 54 7.90 -10.49 19.74
CA PRO A 54 8.62 -11.55 19.04
C PRO A 54 9.43 -11.03 17.85
N ASP A 55 8.85 -10.11 17.07
CA ASP A 55 9.48 -9.56 15.86
C ASP A 55 8.82 -8.26 15.39
N SER A 56 9.36 -7.12 15.84
CA SER A 56 8.88 -5.79 15.40
C SER A 56 9.09 -5.50 13.90
N ALA A 57 9.85 -6.32 13.17
CA ALA A 57 10.00 -6.15 11.72
C ALA A 57 8.73 -6.58 10.97
N GLN A 58 7.91 -7.46 11.56
CA GLN A 58 6.64 -7.92 10.96
C GLN A 58 5.55 -6.84 10.99
N ALA A 59 5.65 -5.90 11.93
CA ALA A 59 4.70 -4.80 12.02
C ALA A 59 4.65 -4.04 10.69
N SER A 60 3.47 -3.79 10.14
CA SER A 60 3.33 -2.93 8.98
C SER A 60 3.55 -1.46 9.38
N PRO A 61 3.87 -0.58 8.42
CA PRO A 61 3.96 0.86 8.66
C PRO A 61 2.69 1.45 9.29
N PHE A 62 1.52 0.95 8.89
CA PHE A 62 0.23 1.34 9.46
C PHE A 62 0.10 0.90 10.93
N GLU A 63 0.55 -0.31 11.25
CA GLU A 63 0.51 -0.83 12.62
C GLU A 63 1.49 -0.09 13.54
N LEU A 64 2.70 0.24 13.05
CA LEU A 64 3.64 1.09 13.78
C LEU A 64 3.06 2.49 14.06
N PHE A 65 2.32 3.04 13.09
CA PHE A 65 1.65 4.32 13.27
C PHE A 65 0.49 4.23 14.27
N ALA A 66 -0.37 3.22 14.16
CA ALA A 66 -1.47 2.98 15.10
C ALA A 66 -0.96 2.76 16.54
N ALA A 67 0.15 2.05 16.69
CA ALA A 67 0.82 1.87 17.97
C ALA A 67 1.36 3.20 18.51
N ALA A 68 2.04 4.00 17.68
CA ALA A 68 2.50 5.32 18.07
C ALA A 68 1.35 6.22 18.53
N LEU A 69 0.23 6.19 17.82
CA LEU A 69 -0.99 6.93 18.15
C LEU A 69 -1.58 6.49 19.50
N SER A 70 -1.63 5.19 19.78
CA SER A 70 -2.13 4.68 21.07
C SER A 70 -1.20 5.09 22.21
N ALA A 71 0.12 4.98 22.02
CA ALA A 71 1.10 5.34 23.03
C ALA A 71 1.15 6.85 23.31
N ALA A 72 0.97 7.68 22.29
CA ALA A 72 0.93 9.15 22.44
C ALA A 72 -0.18 9.63 23.38
N GLN A 73 -1.30 8.90 23.42
CA GLN A 73 -2.45 9.20 24.27
C GLN A 73 -2.26 8.74 25.73
N CYS A 74 -1.14 8.09 26.05
CA CYS A 74 -0.80 7.62 27.39
C CYS A 74 0.47 8.33 27.86
N PRO A 75 0.40 9.29 28.80
CA PRO A 75 1.56 10.09 29.21
C PRO A 75 2.78 9.26 29.62
N ALA A 76 2.58 8.16 30.35
CA ALA A 76 3.66 7.27 30.77
C ALA A 76 4.32 6.49 29.62
N GLN A 77 3.67 6.39 28.45
CA GLN A 77 4.11 5.60 27.29
C GLN A 77 4.60 6.47 26.12
N GLN A 78 4.72 7.79 26.28
CA GLN A 78 5.24 8.67 25.22
C GLN A 78 6.61 8.23 24.65
N PRO A 79 7.57 7.71 25.44
CA PRO A 79 8.81 7.17 24.89
C PRO A 79 8.60 6.03 23.88
N LEU A 80 7.57 5.21 24.07
CA LEU A 80 7.21 4.14 23.12
C LEU A 80 6.67 4.70 21.82
N ALA A 81 5.88 5.77 21.88
CA ALA A 81 5.39 6.45 20.69
C ALA A 81 6.56 6.93 19.83
N TRP A 82 7.56 7.58 20.43
CA TRP A 82 8.79 7.98 19.74
C TRP A 82 9.58 6.80 19.18
N ARG A 83 9.69 5.70 19.93
CA ARG A 83 10.34 4.48 19.46
C ARG A 83 9.71 3.98 18.16
N TRP A 84 8.38 3.89 18.11
CA TRP A 84 7.65 3.40 16.94
C TRP A 84 7.66 4.39 15.76
N LEU A 85 7.51 5.70 16.01
CA LEU A 85 7.68 6.73 14.98
C LEU A 85 9.09 6.74 14.40
N GLY A 86 10.11 6.48 15.23
CA GLY A 86 11.49 6.30 14.79
C GLY A 86 11.70 5.02 13.98
N GLN A 87 11.01 3.92 14.30
CA GLN A 87 11.04 2.71 13.48
C GLN A 87 10.39 2.95 12.12
N LEU A 88 9.25 3.64 12.09
CA LEU A 88 8.56 4.02 10.86
C LEU A 88 9.46 4.88 9.97
N SER A 89 10.13 5.89 10.53
CA SER A 89 10.97 6.81 9.77
C SER A 89 12.26 6.21 9.22
N ARG A 90 12.66 5.03 9.69
CA ARG A 90 13.81 4.27 9.15
C ARG A 90 13.45 3.38 7.97
N ARG A 91 12.17 3.13 7.69
CA ARG A 91 11.75 2.29 6.56
C ARG A 91 11.93 3.02 5.23
N ARG A 92 12.56 2.36 4.25
CA ARG A 92 12.74 2.88 2.90
C ARG A 92 12.40 1.78 1.87
N PRO A 93 11.62 2.09 0.81
CA PRO A 93 10.89 3.35 0.60
C PRO A 93 9.80 3.57 1.66
N LEU A 94 9.44 4.83 1.90
CA LEU A 94 8.30 5.17 2.75
C LEU A 94 7.01 4.82 1.99
N PRO A 95 6.12 3.99 2.57
CA PRO A 95 4.87 3.59 1.93
C PRO A 95 3.76 4.60 2.21
N MET A 96 4.08 5.89 2.04
CA MET A 96 3.16 7.00 2.25
C MET A 96 3.53 8.16 1.33
N GLN A 97 2.55 9.00 1.02
CA GLN A 97 2.71 10.22 0.24
C GLN A 97 2.80 11.44 1.17
N ALA A 98 3.12 12.61 0.59
CA ALA A 98 3.20 13.86 1.35
C ALA A 98 1.87 14.19 2.05
N GLY A 99 0.74 14.01 1.36
CA GLY A 99 -0.59 14.26 1.94
C GLY A 99 -0.91 13.34 3.13
N ASP A 100 -0.46 12.08 3.09
CA ASP A 100 -0.63 11.16 4.22
C ASP A 100 0.15 11.64 5.45
N LEU A 101 1.38 12.13 5.23
CA LEU A 101 2.19 12.69 6.31
C LEU A 101 1.59 13.98 6.90
N ASP A 102 0.97 14.82 6.07
CA ASP A 102 0.30 16.02 6.55
C ASP A 102 -0.97 15.67 7.36
N ASN A 103 -1.71 14.63 6.96
CA ASN A 103 -2.83 14.10 7.74
C ASN A 103 -2.34 13.56 9.10
N ILE A 104 -1.25 12.79 9.11
CA ILE A 104 -0.58 12.34 10.34
C ILE A 104 -0.16 13.54 11.19
N ALA A 105 0.40 14.58 10.58
CA ALA A 105 0.86 15.76 11.29
C ALA A 105 -0.30 16.54 11.96
N ALA A 106 -1.49 16.46 11.37
CA ALA A 106 -2.70 17.09 11.87
C ALA A 106 -3.45 16.24 12.91
N ASP A 107 -3.12 14.96 13.07
CA ASP A 107 -3.87 14.02 13.89
C ASP A 107 -3.99 14.49 15.37
N PRO A 108 -5.21 14.58 15.92
CA PRO A 108 -5.43 15.04 17.29
C PRO A 108 -4.87 14.09 18.35
N GLY A 109 -4.79 12.78 18.08
CA GLY A 109 -4.23 11.79 19.01
C GLY A 109 -2.73 11.93 19.21
N LEU A 110 -2.04 12.71 18.37
CA LEU A 110 -0.62 13.04 18.50
C LEU A 110 -0.38 14.43 19.10
N ALA A 111 -1.43 15.14 19.52
CA ALA A 111 -1.33 16.50 20.05
C ALA A 111 -0.35 16.62 21.23
N SER A 112 -0.29 15.61 22.10
CA SER A 112 0.64 15.54 23.23
C SER A 112 2.10 15.54 22.78
N LEU A 113 2.45 14.79 21.74
CA LEU A 113 3.79 14.76 21.18
C LEU A 113 4.14 16.07 20.47
N ARG A 114 3.17 16.70 19.80
CA ARG A 114 3.37 17.99 19.13
C ARG A 114 3.65 19.12 20.10
N ALA A 115 2.89 19.18 21.21
CA ALA A 115 2.97 20.28 22.16
C ALA A 115 4.23 20.23 23.02
N ASN A 116 4.69 19.03 23.36
CA ASN A 116 5.66 18.87 24.45
C ASN A 116 7.10 18.59 23.96
N GLU A 117 7.30 18.29 22.67
CA GLU A 117 8.59 17.75 22.21
C GLU A 117 9.14 18.45 20.96
N PRO A 118 10.35 19.07 21.04
CA PRO A 118 11.01 19.61 19.86
C PRO A 118 11.45 18.50 18.89
N ALA A 119 11.47 17.24 19.34
CA ALA A 119 11.67 16.08 18.48
C ALA A 119 10.61 15.96 17.37
N TRP A 120 9.39 16.47 17.59
CA TRP A 120 8.31 16.39 16.61
C TRP A 120 8.61 17.13 15.32
N ALA A 121 8.98 18.41 15.42
CA ALA A 121 9.31 19.21 14.24
C ALA A 121 10.48 18.59 13.44
N ARG A 122 11.50 18.08 14.15
CA ARG A 122 12.65 17.40 13.54
C ARG A 122 12.25 16.10 12.84
N TRP A 123 11.44 15.27 13.49
CA TRP A 123 10.95 14.03 12.89
C TRP A 123 10.11 14.32 11.64
N LEU A 124 9.21 15.29 11.69
CA LEU A 124 8.35 15.65 10.56
C LEU A 124 9.17 16.19 9.38
N ALA A 125 10.17 17.04 9.65
CA ALA A 125 11.08 17.54 8.62
C ALA A 125 11.86 16.40 7.96
N ALA A 126 12.38 15.45 8.74
CA ALA A 126 13.10 14.29 8.22
C ALA A 126 12.20 13.39 7.35
N MET A 127 10.95 13.17 7.76
CA MET A 127 9.97 12.40 6.98
C MET A 127 9.63 13.09 5.66
N ARG A 128 9.39 14.41 5.67
CA ARG A 128 9.14 15.20 4.45
C ARG A 128 10.32 15.14 3.48
N GLY A 129 11.54 15.27 4.00
CA GLY A 129 12.77 15.12 3.21
C GLY A 129 12.85 13.75 2.53
N ALA A 130 12.62 12.68 3.28
CA ALA A 130 12.65 11.32 2.75
C ALA A 130 11.60 11.05 1.67
N ILE A 131 10.38 11.58 1.83
CA ILE A 131 9.32 11.48 0.80
C ILE A 131 9.72 12.25 -0.47
N ALA A 132 10.30 13.45 -0.32
CA ALA A 132 10.77 14.23 -1.45
C ALA A 132 11.89 13.52 -2.23
N GLU A 133 12.89 12.97 -1.52
CA GLU A 133 13.96 12.16 -2.10
C GLU A 133 13.41 10.96 -2.87
N GLN A 134 12.44 10.23 -2.29
CA GLN A 134 11.78 9.12 -2.95
C GLN A 134 11.05 9.55 -4.23
N ALA A 135 10.36 10.69 -4.21
CA ALA A 135 9.68 11.23 -5.38
C ALA A 135 10.66 11.58 -6.51
N VAL A 136 11.82 12.16 -6.18
CA VAL A 136 12.89 12.43 -7.15
C VAL A 136 13.45 11.13 -7.72
N ALA A 137 13.78 10.15 -6.86
CA ALA A 137 14.30 8.86 -7.29
C ALA A 137 13.33 8.13 -8.23
N GLU A 138 12.03 8.18 -7.93
CA GLU A 138 10.98 7.58 -8.75
C GLU A 138 10.84 8.28 -10.11
N LYS A 139 10.88 9.62 -10.15
CA LYS A 139 10.88 10.37 -11.42
C LYS A 139 12.09 10.01 -12.29
N THR A 140 13.28 9.93 -11.70
CA THR A 140 14.51 9.54 -12.43
C THR A 140 14.41 8.11 -12.96
N ARG A 141 13.91 7.16 -12.17
CA ARG A 141 13.68 5.77 -12.63
C ARG A 141 12.72 5.72 -13.82
N ARG A 142 11.60 6.46 -13.76
CA ARG A 142 10.63 6.53 -14.86
C ARG A 142 11.22 7.16 -16.12
N ALA A 143 11.96 8.26 -15.99
CA ALA A 143 12.62 8.92 -17.12
C ALA A 143 13.62 7.98 -17.80
N ARG A 144 14.42 7.25 -17.01
CA ARG A 144 15.35 6.24 -17.54
C ARG A 144 14.62 5.13 -18.27
N TRP A 145 13.59 4.56 -17.65
CA TRP A 145 12.80 3.49 -18.27
C TRP A 145 12.16 3.93 -19.59
N LEU A 146 11.61 5.15 -19.66
CA LEU A 146 11.05 5.72 -20.89
C LEU A 146 12.11 5.87 -21.98
N SER A 147 13.29 6.40 -21.64
CA SER A 147 14.41 6.56 -22.56
C SER A 147 14.89 5.21 -23.11
N GLU A 148 15.10 4.22 -22.24
CA GLU A 148 15.49 2.87 -22.63
C GLU A 148 14.44 2.19 -23.51
N THR A 149 13.16 2.40 -23.22
CA THR A 149 12.04 1.85 -24.01
C THR A 149 11.97 2.49 -25.39
N GLN A 150 12.20 3.81 -25.49
CA GLN A 150 12.26 4.52 -26.77
C GLN A 150 13.47 4.07 -27.60
N ALA A 151 14.64 3.89 -26.98
CA ALA A 151 15.84 3.39 -27.67
C ALA A 151 15.67 1.95 -28.22
N ARG A 152 14.83 1.14 -27.56
CA ARG A 152 14.51 -0.23 -27.98
C ARG A 152 13.27 -0.33 -28.87
N ALA A 153 12.51 0.75 -29.01
CA ALA A 153 11.40 0.77 -29.95
C ALA A 153 11.99 0.65 -31.36
N LEU A 154 11.79 -0.51 -32.00
CA LEU A 154 12.18 -0.73 -33.39
C LEU A 154 11.67 0.43 -34.22
N VAL A 155 12.53 1.02 -35.05
CA VAL A 155 12.13 1.98 -36.08
C VAL A 155 11.10 1.25 -36.95
N LEU A 156 9.82 1.51 -36.70
CA LEU A 156 8.77 1.10 -37.61
C LEU A 156 9.14 1.76 -38.94
N PRO A 157 9.34 0.99 -40.04
CA PRO A 157 9.69 1.57 -41.31
C PRO A 157 8.63 2.63 -41.64
N SER A 158 9.10 3.88 -41.73
CA SER A 158 8.29 4.99 -42.19
C SER A 158 7.60 4.52 -43.46
N SER A 159 6.27 4.60 -43.49
CA SER A 159 5.45 4.22 -44.63
C SER A 159 5.61 5.24 -45.78
N ALA A 160 6.83 5.64 -46.07
CA ALA A 160 7.22 6.31 -47.28
C ALA A 160 7.65 5.23 -48.26
N THR A 161 6.88 5.05 -49.33
CA THR A 161 7.13 4.14 -50.46
C THR A 161 6.62 2.71 -50.32
N ALA A 162 5.29 2.56 -50.22
CA ALA A 162 4.61 1.42 -50.84
C ALA A 162 3.57 2.01 -51.81
N GLY A 163 3.95 2.09 -53.08
CA GLY A 163 3.02 2.40 -54.15
C GLY A 163 1.85 1.41 -54.13
N GLY A 164 0.64 1.93 -54.32
CA GLY A 164 -0.48 1.19 -54.92
C GLY A 164 -0.74 -0.22 -54.40
N ALA A 165 -1.01 -0.40 -53.12
CA ALA A 165 -1.79 -1.55 -52.65
C ALA A 165 -2.91 -1.04 -51.75
N ALA A 166 -4.06 -0.80 -52.37
CA ALA A 166 -5.29 -0.45 -51.69
C ALA A 166 -5.74 -1.63 -50.82
N TRP A 167 -5.28 -1.67 -49.57
CA TRP A 167 -5.92 -2.49 -48.55
C TRP A 167 -7.34 -1.96 -48.37
N PRO A 168 -8.38 -2.81 -48.47
CA PRO A 168 -9.75 -2.35 -48.30
C PRO A 168 -9.88 -1.77 -46.89
N ARG A 169 -10.16 -0.48 -46.82
CA ARG A 169 -10.63 0.18 -45.60
C ARG A 169 -11.90 -0.53 -45.14
N ARG A 170 -11.76 -1.57 -44.33
CA ARG A 170 -12.83 -1.93 -43.40
C ARG A 170 -12.93 -0.75 -42.46
N ARG A 171 -13.93 0.10 -42.73
CA ARG A 171 -14.52 0.97 -41.72
C ARG A 171 -14.89 0.07 -40.55
N LEU A 172 -13.99 -0.05 -39.58
CA LEU A 172 -14.38 -0.36 -38.22
C LEU A 172 -15.23 0.83 -37.83
N ALA A 173 -16.54 0.67 -37.97
CA ALA A 173 -17.49 1.54 -37.31
C ALA A 173 -17.15 1.48 -35.84
N SER A 174 -16.42 2.49 -35.36
CA SER A 174 -16.28 2.77 -33.95
C SER A 174 -17.68 3.07 -33.46
N ARG A 175 -18.40 2.04 -33.02
CA ARG A 175 -19.58 2.21 -32.18
C ARG A 175 -19.06 2.74 -30.85
N SER A 176 -18.93 4.05 -30.76
CA SER A 176 -18.91 4.77 -29.49
C SER A 176 -20.26 4.48 -28.83
N ILE A 177 -20.27 3.56 -27.88
CA ILE A 177 -21.39 3.40 -26.97
C ILE A 177 -21.24 4.52 -25.96
N SER A 178 -21.91 5.65 -26.22
CA SER A 178 -22.11 6.68 -25.21
C SER A 178 -23.09 6.13 -24.19
N VAL A 179 -22.59 5.72 -23.02
CA VAL A 179 -23.45 5.41 -21.88
C VAL A 179 -23.81 6.74 -21.25
N THR A 180 -24.98 7.27 -21.61
CA THR A 180 -25.58 8.42 -20.95
C THR A 180 -26.12 7.94 -19.60
N CYS A 181 -25.44 8.24 -18.51
CA CYS A 181 -26.02 8.08 -17.18
C CYS A 181 -27.17 9.09 -17.04
N PRO A 182 -28.42 8.66 -16.78
CA PRO A 182 -29.50 9.59 -16.52
C PRO A 182 -29.16 10.41 -15.27
N ALA A 183 -29.01 11.72 -15.46
CA ALA A 183 -28.87 12.70 -14.40
C ALA A 183 -30.22 12.83 -13.67
N THR A 184 -30.53 11.89 -12.80
CA THR A 184 -31.65 12.05 -11.87
C THR A 184 -31.36 11.23 -10.62
N ARG A 185 -31.13 11.98 -9.53
CA ARG A 185 -30.82 11.54 -8.15
C ARG A 185 -29.36 11.23 -7.86
N CYS A 186 -28.53 12.28 -7.88
CA CYS A 186 -27.42 12.37 -6.93
C CYS A 186 -28.00 12.77 -5.58
N GLY A 187 -28.36 11.77 -4.79
CA GLY A 187 -28.79 11.92 -3.41
C GLY A 187 -28.52 10.63 -2.66
N CYS A 188 -27.52 10.68 -1.79
CA CYS A 188 -27.09 9.70 -0.77
C CYS A 188 -26.03 8.64 -1.13
N PRO A 189 -25.25 8.27 -0.09
CA PRO A 189 -23.97 7.59 -0.20
C PRO A 189 -24.11 6.07 -0.08
N THR A 190 -22.99 5.36 -0.17
CA THR A 190 -22.80 3.94 0.13
C THR A 190 -23.38 2.90 -0.86
N TRP A 191 -22.44 2.15 -1.48
CA TRP A 191 -22.59 0.79 -2.00
C TRP A 191 -23.51 0.58 -3.21
N CYS A 192 -22.99 0.85 -4.41
CA CYS A 192 -23.45 0.14 -5.62
C CYS A 192 -22.58 -1.11 -5.81
N GLY A 193 -23.16 -2.27 -5.51
CA GLY A 193 -22.59 -3.57 -5.85
C GLY A 193 -22.52 -3.77 -7.37
N CYS A 194 -21.33 -4.13 -7.86
CA CYS A 194 -21.19 -4.70 -9.19
C CYS A 194 -21.83 -6.10 -9.21
N PRO A 195 -22.65 -6.45 -10.22
CA PRO A 195 -23.07 -7.83 -10.41
C PRO A 195 -21.86 -8.71 -10.79
N PRO A 196 -21.85 -10.01 -10.43
CA PRO A 196 -20.79 -10.91 -10.80
C PRO A 196 -20.76 -11.09 -12.33
N ALA A 197 -19.60 -10.82 -12.92
CA ALA A 197 -19.36 -11.00 -14.34
C ALA A 197 -19.51 -12.49 -14.71
N THR A 198 -20.58 -12.82 -15.43
CA THR A 198 -20.64 -14.05 -16.21
C THR A 198 -19.62 -13.93 -17.35
N THR A 199 -18.62 -14.80 -17.28
CA THR A 199 -17.67 -15.28 -18.31
C THR A 199 -17.49 -14.40 -19.57
N PRO A 200 -16.31 -13.77 -19.78
CA PRO A 200 -16.04 -13.05 -21.02
C PRO A 200 -15.66 -14.02 -22.16
N PRO A 201 -16.14 -13.84 -23.40
CA PRO A 201 -15.55 -14.49 -24.55
C PRO A 201 -14.16 -13.91 -24.84
N ALA A 202 -13.24 -14.80 -25.22
CA ALA A 202 -11.85 -14.50 -25.45
C ALA A 202 -11.63 -13.40 -26.51
N ARG A 203 -10.62 -12.56 -26.25
CA ARG A 203 -9.99 -11.58 -27.14
C ARG A 203 -10.80 -10.32 -27.46
N ARG A 204 -10.86 -9.39 -26.51
CA ARG A 204 -10.86 -7.93 -26.75
C ARG A 204 -10.44 -7.21 -25.47
N ARG A 205 -9.31 -6.48 -25.50
CA ARG A 205 -8.94 -5.54 -24.43
C ARG A 205 -9.83 -4.31 -24.58
N TRP A 206 -10.64 -4.01 -23.57
CA TRP A 206 -11.38 -2.76 -23.46
C TRP A 206 -10.66 -1.86 -22.47
N TRP A 207 -10.49 -0.59 -22.85
CA TRP A 207 -10.01 0.47 -21.96
C TRP A 207 -11.21 1.37 -21.65
N TYR A 208 -11.52 1.56 -20.38
CA TYR A 208 -12.51 2.54 -19.95
C TYR A 208 -11.77 3.80 -19.51
N PHE A 209 -12.06 4.93 -20.16
CA PHE A 209 -11.61 6.25 -19.72
C PHE A 209 -12.79 6.96 -19.06
N CYS A 210 -12.66 7.26 -17.76
CA CYS A 210 -13.51 8.24 -17.09
C CYS A 210 -12.80 9.58 -17.12
N THR A 211 -13.34 10.53 -17.88
CA THR A 211 -12.94 11.95 -17.80
C THR A 211 -13.91 12.65 -16.86
N ALA A 212 -13.39 13.32 -15.82
CA ALA A 212 -14.17 14.25 -15.01
C ALA A 212 -14.46 15.49 -15.85
N GLY A 213 -15.73 15.88 -15.93
CA GLY A 213 -16.18 17.18 -16.44
C GLY A 213 -16.26 18.20 -15.31
#